data_AF-A0ABD2X714-F1
#
_entry.id   AF-A0ABD2X714-F1
#
_cell.length_a   1.000
_cell.length_b   1.000
_cell.length_c   1.000
_cell.angle_alpha   90.00
_cell.angle_beta   90.00
_cell.angle_gamma   90.00
#
_symmetry.space_group_name_H-M   'P 1'
#
loop_
_entity.id
_entity.type
_entity.pdbx_description
1 polymer ?
#
loop_
_entity_poly.entity_id
_entity_poly.type
_entity_poly.pdbx_seq_one_letter_code
_entity_poly.pdbx_strand_id
1 'polypeptide(L)'
;MSRLRGPQTRQPSSPLLVRGAVAALFPRVPSGPALQLPRRAAELVPAVTLEELKGAQSRIRERSAPGPDGVPNVALKLAIAARPDVFL
;
A
#
# COMPACT_ATOMS: atom_id res chain seq x y z
N MET A 1 16.42 23.87 12.68
CA MET A 1 15.56 23.60 11.51
C MET A 1 14.61 24.78 11.31
N SER A 2 14.97 25.79 10.51
CA SER A 2 14.04 26.88 10.19
C SER A 2 12.97 26.36 9.23
N ARG A 3 11.69 26.55 9.58
CA ARG A 3 10.58 26.21 8.68
C ARG A 3 10.53 27.26 7.58
N LEU A 4 10.79 26.86 6.35
CA LEU A 4 10.48 27.65 5.16
C LEU A 4 8.95 27.80 5.09
N ARG A 5 8.40 28.87 5.67
CA ARG A 5 7.02 29.27 5.41
C ARG A 5 7.00 30.11 4.15
N GLY A 6 6.58 29.50 3.04
CA GLY A 6 6.12 30.28 1.90
C GLY A 6 4.89 31.12 2.27
N PRO A 7 4.57 32.15 1.48
CA PRO A 7 3.34 32.93 1.68
C PRO A 7 2.14 31.99 1.73
N GLN A 8 1.23 32.22 2.69
CA GLN A 8 -0.03 31.47 2.79
C GLN A 8 -0.86 31.73 1.53
N THR A 9 -0.83 30.80 0.59
CA THR A 9 -1.73 30.80 -0.56
C THR A 9 -3.13 30.44 -0.05
N ARG A 10 -4.11 31.31 -0.30
CA ARG A 10 -5.51 30.98 0.00
C ARG A 10 -5.92 29.82 -0.88
N GLN A 11 -6.42 28.75 -0.27
CA GLN A 11 -6.99 27.66 -1.02
C GLN A 11 -8.20 28.18 -1.81
N PRO A 12 -8.31 27.86 -3.11
CA PRO A 12 -9.47 28.26 -3.90
C PRO A 12 -10.72 27.60 -3.31
N SER A 13 -11.66 28.40 -2.83
CA SER A 13 -12.94 27.96 -2.29
C SER A 13 -14.03 27.81 -3.36
N SER A 14 -13.79 28.33 -4.56
CA SER A 14 -14.71 28.20 -5.69
C SER A 14 -14.75 26.75 -6.18
N PRO A 15 -15.93 26.10 -6.22
CA PRO A 15 -16.06 24.74 -6.72
C PRO A 15 -15.54 24.55 -8.15
N LEU A 16 -15.65 25.59 -8.99
CA LEU A 16 -15.16 25.55 -10.38
C LEU A 16 -13.63 25.52 -10.44
N LEU A 17 -12.96 26.33 -9.60
CA LEU A 17 -11.50 26.35 -9.54
C LEU A 17 -10.94 25.04 -8.99
N VAL A 18 -11.59 24.47 -7.97
CA VAL A 18 -11.23 23.16 -7.42
C VAL A 18 -11.37 22.07 -8.49
N ARG A 19 -12.49 22.05 -9.22
CA ARG A 19 -12.70 21.09 -10.31
C ARG A 19 -11.65 21.22 -11.42
N GLY A 20 -11.32 22.45 -11.81
CA GLY A 20 -10.28 22.72 -12.81
C GLY A 20 -8.90 22.25 -12.36
N ALA A 21 -8.53 22.53 -11.11
CA ALA A 21 -7.27 22.08 -10.52
C ALA A 21 -7.18 20.54 -10.46
N VAL A 22 -8.26 19.87 -10.04
CA VAL A 22 -8.32 18.40 -10.02
C VAL A 22 -8.19 17.82 -11.42
N ALA A 23 -8.89 18.38 -12.41
CA ALA A 23 -8.80 17.89 -13.79
C ALA A 23 -7.40 18.07 -14.39
N ALA A 24 -6.71 19.17 -14.05
CA ALA A 24 -5.35 19.44 -14.50
C ALA A 24 -4.31 18.52 -13.84
N LEU A 25 -4.45 18.28 -12.53
CA LEU A 25 -3.52 17.44 -11.76
C LEU A 25 -3.76 15.94 -11.94
N PHE A 26 -5.00 15.54 -12.22
CA PHE A 26 -5.42 14.16 -12.38
C PHE A 26 -6.13 14.00 -13.72
N PRO A 27 -5.40 14.07 -14.86
CA PRO A 27 -6.00 13.88 -16.16
C PRO A 27 -6.66 12.50 -16.22
N ARG A 28 -7.88 12.44 -16.77
CA ARG A 28 -8.56 11.17 -17.00
C ARG A 28 -7.79 10.40 -18.06
N VAL A 29 -7.01 9.41 -17.61
CA VAL A 29 -6.43 8.43 -18.51
C VAL A 29 -7.57 7.54 -19.00
N PRO A 30 -7.75 7.35 -20.32
CA PRO A 30 -8.70 6.35 -20.82
C PRO A 30 -8.42 5.01 -20.15
N SER A 31 -9.46 4.24 -19.86
CA SER A 31 -9.32 2.86 -19.42
C SER A 31 -8.64 2.06 -20.53
N GLY A 32 -7.31 2.08 -20.55
CA GLY A 32 -6.51 1.21 -21.38
C GLY A 32 -6.65 -0.22 -20.88
N PRO A 33 -6.33 -1.22 -21.71
CA PRO A 33 -6.20 -2.58 -21.22
C PRO A 33 -5.26 -2.57 -20.02
N ALA A 34 -5.64 -3.24 -18.93
CA ALA A 34 -4.77 -3.43 -17.79
C ALA A 34 -3.41 -3.92 -18.32
N LEU A 35 -2.32 -3.27 -17.87
CA LEU A 35 -0.97 -3.72 -18.20
C LEU A 35 -0.92 -5.22 -17.87
N GLN A 36 -0.79 -6.06 -18.90
CA GLN A 36 -0.58 -7.48 -18.69
C GLN A 36 0.79 -7.60 -18.04
N LEU A 37 0.80 -7.87 -16.73
CA LEU A 37 2.01 -8.27 -16.03
C LEU A 37 2.60 -9.45 -16.81
N PRO A 38 3.89 -9.41 -17.20
CA PRO A 38 4.49 -10.50 -17.95
C PRO A 38 4.31 -11.79 -17.15
N ARG A 39 3.63 -12.79 -17.73
CA ARG A 39 3.46 -14.13 -17.12
C ARG A 39 4.79 -14.73 -16.64
N ARG A 40 5.89 -14.42 -17.33
CA ARG A 40 7.25 -14.85 -16.99
C ARG A 40 7.79 -14.35 -15.64
N ALA A 41 7.21 -13.30 -15.06
CA ALA A 41 7.66 -12.83 -13.74
C ALA A 41 7.38 -13.87 -12.65
N ALA A 42 6.32 -14.66 -12.77
CA ALA A 42 5.95 -15.66 -11.77
C ALA A 42 6.92 -16.86 -11.71
N GLU A 43 7.56 -17.23 -12.82
CA GLU A 43 8.52 -18.35 -12.88
C GLU A 43 9.89 -18.01 -12.28
N LEU A 44 10.19 -16.72 -12.07
CA LEU A 44 11.49 -16.24 -11.57
C LEU A 44 11.48 -15.85 -10.09
N VAL A 45 10.31 -15.84 -9.43
CA VAL A 45 10.23 -15.49 -8.01
C VAL A 45 10.53 -16.73 -7.18
N PRO A 46 11.63 -16.74 -6.39
CA PRO A 46 11.92 -17.86 -5.51
C PRO A 46 10.81 -18.03 -4.48
N ALA A 47 10.54 -19.28 -4.09
CA ALA A 47 9.61 -19.57 -3.01
C ALA A 47 10.11 -18.90 -1.71
N VAL A 48 9.17 -18.38 -0.91
CA VAL A 48 9.48 -17.79 0.39
C VAL A 48 10.01 -18.90 1.29
N THR A 49 11.10 -18.64 2.01
CA THR A 49 11.64 -19.59 2.98
C THR A 49 10.95 -19.42 4.34
N LEU A 50 10.96 -20.49 5.14
CA LEU A 50 10.44 -20.44 6.52
C LEU A 50 11.15 -19.36 7.37
N GLU A 51 12.45 -19.15 7.15
CA GLU A 51 13.23 -18.16 7.89
C GLU A 51 12.90 -16.73 7.48
N GLU A 52 12.65 -16.48 6.19
CA GLU A 52 12.12 -15.18 5.73
C GLU A 52 10.73 -14.90 6.30
N LEU A 53 9.86 -15.91 6.34
CA LEU A 53 8.53 -15.79 6.92
C LEU A 53 8.59 -15.46 8.42
N LYS A 54 9.41 -16.17 9.21
CA LYS A 54 9.63 -15.86 10.64
C LYS A 54 10.25 -14.48 10.83
N GLY A 55 11.21 -14.12 9.98
CA GLY A 55 11.80 -12.79 9.94
C GLY A 55 10.76 -11.70 9.72
N ALA A 56 9.85 -11.89 8.76
CA ALA A 56 8.73 -10.99 8.51
C ALA A 56 7.75 -10.94 9.70
N GLN A 57 7.35 -12.11 10.23
CA GLN A 57 6.46 -12.23 11.39
C GLN A 57 6.97 -11.40 12.59
N SER A 58 8.27 -11.49 12.90
CA SER A 58 8.88 -10.76 14.02
C SER A 58 8.76 -9.24 13.90
N ARG A 59 8.72 -8.72 12.66
CA ARG A 59 8.62 -7.27 12.36
C ARG A 59 7.19 -6.75 12.37
N ILE A 60 6.18 -7.63 12.40
CA ILE A 60 4.77 -7.23 12.46
C ILE A 60 4.47 -6.55 13.80
N ARG A 61 4.01 -5.31 13.72
CA ARG A 61 3.55 -4.51 14.87
C ARG A 61 2.09 -4.87 15.19
N GLU A 62 1.85 -5.46 16.35
CA GLU A 62 0.54 -5.99 16.73
C GLU A 62 -0.54 -4.92 16.93
N ARG A 63 -0.16 -3.72 17.39
CA ARG A 63 -1.08 -2.62 17.70
C ARG A 63 -1.35 -1.67 16.53
N SER A 64 -0.86 -1.99 15.34
CA SER A 64 -1.19 -1.22 14.13
C SER A 64 -2.65 -1.45 13.73
N ALA A 65 -3.24 -0.46 13.07
CA ALA A 65 -4.59 -0.60 12.54
C ALA A 65 -4.68 -1.76 11.52
N PRO A 66 -5.78 -2.53 11.53
CA PRO A 66 -6.04 -3.54 10.51
C PRO A 66 -6.06 -2.98 9.09
N GLY A 67 -5.77 -3.85 8.12
CA GLY A 67 -5.93 -3.52 6.71
C GLY A 67 -7.40 -3.41 6.29
N PRO A 68 -7.67 -3.19 5.00
CA PRO A 68 -9.04 -3.18 4.46
C PRO A 68 -9.81 -4.50 4.65
N ASP A 69 -9.09 -5.60 4.90
CA ASP A 69 -9.64 -6.91 5.25
C ASP A 69 -10.16 -7.00 6.70
N GLY A 70 -9.83 -6.01 7.54
CA GLY A 70 -10.21 -5.95 8.94
C GLY A 70 -9.47 -6.95 9.84
N VAL A 71 -8.48 -7.68 9.33
CA VAL A 71 -7.76 -8.70 10.10
C VAL A 71 -6.75 -8.05 11.03
N PRO A 72 -6.82 -8.27 12.36
CA PRO A 72 -5.85 -7.71 13.28
C PRO A 72 -4.46 -8.33 13.11
N ASN A 73 -3.41 -7.52 13.23
CA ASN A 73 -2.03 -7.99 13.11
C ASN A 73 -1.66 -9.07 14.13
N VAL A 74 -2.24 -9.03 15.35
CA VAL A 74 -2.05 -10.09 16.35
C VAL A 74 -2.57 -11.45 15.86
N ALA A 75 -3.70 -11.48 15.16
CA ALA A 75 -4.28 -12.70 14.64
C ALA A 75 -3.39 -13.29 13.52
N LEU A 76 -2.91 -12.44 12.61
CA LEU A 76 -1.97 -12.85 11.56
C LEU A 76 -0.67 -13.42 12.15
N LYS A 77 -0.12 -12.76 13.18
CA LYS A 77 1.12 -13.20 13.84
C LYS A 77 0.95 -14.56 14.52
N LEU A 78 -0.19 -14.80 15.18
CA LEU A 78 -0.54 -16.08 15.80
C LEU A 78 -0.79 -17.17 14.75
N ALA A 79 -1.45 -16.85 13.63
CA ALA A 79 -1.69 -17.80 12.55
C ALA A 79 -0.37 -18.29 11.93
N ILE A 80 0.56 -17.36 11.64
CA ILE A 80 1.90 -17.71 11.13
C ILE A 80 2.67 -18.57 12.15
N ALA A 81 2.54 -18.29 13.45
CA ALA A 81 3.19 -19.10 14.50
C ALA A 81 2.64 -20.53 14.56
N ALA A 82 1.32 -20.70 14.40
CA ALA A 82 0.65 -21.98 14.53
C ALA A 82 0.74 -22.84 13.27
N ARG A 83 0.65 -22.23 12.08
CA ARG A 83 0.61 -22.90 10.77
C ARG A 83 1.42 -22.13 9.72
N PRO A 84 2.76 -22.09 9.85
CA PRO A 84 3.61 -21.38 8.89
C PRO A 84 3.51 -21.96 7.48
N ASP A 85 3.17 -23.25 7.35
CA ASP A 85 2.99 -23.98 6.10
C ASP A 85 1.88 -23.42 5.19
N VAL A 86 0.91 -22.70 5.75
CA VAL A 86 -0.17 -22.06 4.97
C VAL A 86 0.31 -20.80 4.23
N PHE A 87 1.47 -20.25 4.63
CA PHE A 87 2.01 -18.98 4.13
C PHE A 87 3.29 -19.15 3.29
N LEU A 88 3.70 -20.39 3.02
CA LEU A 88 4.85 -20.75 2.18
C LEU A 88 4.37 -21.39 0.88
#